data_AF-A0A1C5G726-F1
#
_entry.id   AF-A0A1C5G726-F1
#
_cell.length_a   1.000
_cell.length_b   1.000
_cell.length_c   1.000
_cell.angle_alpha   90.00
_cell.angle_beta   90.00
_cell.angle_gamma   90.00
#
_symmetry.space_group_name_H-M   'P 1'
#
loop_
_entity.id
_entity.type
_entity.pdbx_description
1 polymer ?
#
loop_
_entity_poly.entity_id
_entity_poly.type
_entity_poly.pdbx_seq_one_letter_code
_entity_poly.pdbx_strand_id
1 'polypeptide(L)'
;MAGTQPETARDRALARARATRRETGAELPPRRSRPAATRPPAEAAPVDDAVAKLATRYLVDGYQPDEVADRLGVDRGWCRAIAARLQGRR
;
A
#
# COMPACT_ATOMS: atom_id res chain seq x y z
N MET A 1 -20.71 56.56 -9.72
CA MET A 1 -20.76 55.59 -10.84
C MET A 1 -19.82 54.44 -10.49
N ALA A 2 -20.33 53.28 -10.11
CA ALA A 2 -19.52 52.11 -9.76
C ALA A 2 -19.59 51.11 -10.91
N GLY A 3 -18.42 50.84 -11.51
CA GLY A 3 -18.26 50.06 -12.72
C GLY A 3 -18.73 48.62 -12.58
N THR A 4 -19.59 48.22 -13.51
CA THR A 4 -20.00 46.85 -13.78
C THR A 4 -18.78 46.01 -14.16
N GLN A 5 -18.19 45.31 -13.21
CA GLN A 5 -17.23 44.25 -13.51
C GLN A 5 -18.02 43.03 -14.02
N PRO A 6 -17.60 42.37 -15.11
CA PRO A 6 -18.33 41.21 -15.62
C PRO A 6 -18.21 40.07 -14.58
N GLU A 7 -19.34 39.69 -13.99
CA GLU A 7 -19.44 38.47 -13.17
C GLU A 7 -19.00 37.28 -14.02
N THR A 8 -17.73 36.91 -13.87
CA THR A 8 -17.15 35.82 -14.66
C THR A 8 -17.88 34.52 -14.35
N ALA A 9 -18.08 33.67 -15.36
CA ALA A 9 -18.66 32.34 -15.18
C ALA A 9 -17.93 31.50 -14.11
N ARG A 10 -16.66 31.84 -13.86
CA ARG A 10 -15.81 31.29 -12.79
C ARG A 10 -16.34 31.60 -11.39
N ASP A 11 -16.88 32.79 -11.16
CA ASP A 11 -17.40 33.20 -9.85
C ASP A 11 -18.72 32.47 -9.53
N ARG A 12 -19.62 32.37 -10.53
CA ARG A 12 -20.84 31.55 -10.42
C ARG A 12 -20.53 30.06 -10.21
N ALA A 13 -19.52 29.51 -10.87
CA ALA A 13 -19.11 28.11 -10.66
C ALA A 13 -18.56 27.89 -9.24
N LEU A 14 -17.77 28.84 -8.73
CA LEU A 14 -17.21 28.78 -7.38
C LEU A 14 -18.31 28.91 -6.31
N ALA A 15 -19.29 29.78 -6.52
CA ALA A 15 -20.45 29.93 -5.62
C ALA A 15 -21.29 28.64 -5.56
N ARG A 16 -21.57 28.01 -6.71
CA ARG A 16 -22.27 26.70 -6.74
C ARG A 16 -21.49 25.60 -6.02
N ALA A 17 -20.17 25.52 -6.22
CA ALA A 17 -19.33 24.51 -5.57
C ALA A 17 -19.24 24.69 -4.04
N ARG A 18 -19.36 25.92 -3.54
CA ARG A 18 -19.40 26.19 -2.10
C ARG A 18 -20.77 25.91 -1.49
N ALA A 19 -21.86 26.19 -2.22
CA ALA A 19 -23.23 25.90 -1.77
C ALA A 19 -23.45 24.39 -1.59
N THR A 20 -23.04 23.57 -2.56
CA THR A 20 -23.18 22.10 -2.49
C THR A 20 -22.36 21.45 -1.37
N ARG A 21 -21.31 22.10 -0.87
CA ARG A 21 -20.48 21.60 0.24
C ARG A 21 -21.09 21.85 1.62
N ARG A 22 -22.05 22.78 1.73
CA ARG A 22 -22.62 23.21 3.01
C ARG A 22 -24.02 22.64 3.26
N GLU A 23 -24.78 22.36 2.19
CA GLU A 23 -26.09 21.72 2.27
C GLU A 23 -26.00 20.19 2.31
N THR A 24 -25.05 19.60 1.59
CA THR A 24 -24.77 18.18 1.68
C THR A 24 -23.72 18.00 2.76
N GLY A 25 -24.15 17.64 3.98
CA GLY A 25 -23.29 16.98 4.98
C GLY A 25 -22.77 15.68 4.37
N ALA A 26 -21.80 15.83 3.46
CA ALA A 26 -21.41 14.80 2.51
C ALA A 26 -20.68 13.70 3.28
N GLU A 27 -21.49 12.73 3.71
CA GLU A 27 -21.10 11.34 3.80
C GLU A 27 -20.12 11.07 2.67
N LEU A 28 -18.86 10.85 3.06
CA LEU A 28 -17.79 10.53 2.13
C LEU A 28 -18.29 9.39 1.24
N PRO A 29 -18.13 9.45 -0.10
CA PRO A 29 -18.44 8.30 -0.93
C PRO A 29 -17.66 7.10 -0.38
N PRO A 30 -18.23 5.89 -0.33
CA PRO A 30 -17.50 4.72 0.13
C PRO A 30 -16.26 4.63 -0.73
N ARG A 31 -15.10 4.96 -0.14
CA ARG A 31 -13.82 4.99 -0.81
C ARG A 31 -13.57 3.56 -1.24
N ARG A 32 -13.84 3.27 -2.51
CA ARG A 32 -13.41 2.05 -3.17
C ARG A 32 -11.95 1.86 -2.82
N SER A 33 -11.72 0.79 -2.07
CA SER A 33 -10.48 0.38 -1.45
C SER A 33 -9.34 0.47 -2.46
N ARG A 34 -8.57 1.57 -2.41
CA ARG A 34 -7.21 1.51 -2.91
C ARG A 34 -6.48 0.64 -1.89
N PRO A 35 -5.92 -0.53 -2.26
CA PRO A 35 -5.06 -1.24 -1.34
C PRO A 35 -3.97 -0.25 -0.96
N ALA A 36 -3.93 0.15 0.30
CA ALA A 36 -2.76 0.84 0.83
C ALA A 36 -1.58 -0.05 0.46
N ALA A 37 -0.59 0.52 -0.23
CA ALA A 37 0.64 -0.16 -0.56
C ALA A 37 1.05 -0.96 0.68
N THR A 38 1.06 -2.29 0.56
CA THR A 38 1.24 -3.20 1.67
C THR A 38 2.55 -2.86 2.35
N ARG A 39 2.48 -2.07 3.43
CA ARG A 39 3.58 -1.89 4.35
C ARG A 39 3.99 -3.30 4.75
N PRO A 40 5.27 -3.69 4.63
CA PRO A 40 5.67 -5.05 4.98
C PRO A 40 5.23 -5.30 6.43
N PRO A 41 4.63 -6.47 6.73
CA PRO A 41 4.20 -6.81 8.08
C PRO A 41 5.43 -6.72 8.99
N ALA A 42 5.42 -5.72 9.87
CA ALA A 42 6.54 -5.33 10.72
C ALA A 42 6.54 -6.10 12.05
N GLU A 43 6.18 -7.39 12.03
CA GLU A 43 6.02 -8.20 13.26
C GLU A 43 6.66 -9.59 13.15
N ALA A 44 7.55 -9.82 12.18
CA ALA A 44 8.54 -10.88 12.34
C ALA A 44 9.71 -10.30 13.14
N ALA A 45 10.18 -11.01 14.16
CA ALA A 45 11.44 -10.67 14.84
C ALA A 45 12.52 -10.37 13.78
N PRO A 46 13.37 -9.35 13.98
CA PRO A 46 14.35 -8.97 12.97
C PRO A 46 15.28 -10.16 12.71
N VAL A 47 15.08 -10.83 11.59
CA VAL A 47 16.01 -11.82 11.07
C VAL A 47 17.23 -11.05 10.57
N ASP A 48 18.42 -11.52 10.90
CA ASP A 48 19.66 -10.91 10.45
C ASP A 48 19.66 -10.78 8.91
N ASP A 49 20.11 -9.64 8.40
CA ASP A 49 20.07 -9.32 6.97
C ASP A 49 20.89 -10.34 6.15
N ALA A 50 21.94 -10.92 6.74
CA ALA A 50 22.72 -12.00 6.14
C ALA A 50 21.88 -13.29 5.97
N VAL A 51 21.07 -13.64 6.97
CA VAL A 51 20.17 -14.79 6.94
C VAL A 51 19.06 -14.58 5.90
N ALA A 52 18.53 -13.37 5.78
CA ALA A 52 17.55 -13.01 4.74
C ALA A 52 18.11 -13.17 3.32
N LYS A 53 19.33 -12.70 3.08
CA LYS A 53 20.02 -12.87 1.79
C LYS A 53 20.27 -14.34 1.48
N LEU A 54 20.73 -15.11 2.46
CA LEU A 54 21.02 -16.53 2.29
C LEU A 54 19.75 -17.35 2.03
N ALA A 55 18.68 -17.12 2.80
CA ALA A 55 17.38 -17.74 2.58
C ALA A 55 16.84 -17.44 1.18
N THR A 56 16.91 -16.17 0.75
CA THR A 56 16.50 -15.76 -0.60
C THR A 56 17.28 -16.50 -1.69
N ARG A 57 18.60 -16.68 -1.50
CA ARG A 57 19.43 -17.42 -2.46
C ARG A 57 19.00 -18.87 -2.60
N TYR A 58 18.82 -19.58 -1.49
CA TYR A 58 18.34 -20.98 -1.53
C TYR A 58 16.97 -21.11 -2.19
N LEU A 59 16.04 -20.19 -1.92
CA LEU A 59 14.72 -20.20 -2.54
C LEU A 59 14.78 -19.96 -4.06
N VAL A 60 15.68 -19.08 -4.52
CA VAL A 60 15.92 -18.86 -5.96
C VAL A 60 16.58 -20.09 -6.60
N ASP A 61 17.45 -20.78 -5.88
CA ASP A 61 18.11 -22.02 -6.32
C ASP A 61 17.16 -23.24 -6.32
N GLY A 62 15.90 -23.07 -5.90
CA GLY A 62 14.82 -24.07 -6.02
C GLY A 62 14.59 -24.93 -4.78
N TYR A 63 15.21 -24.60 -3.65
CA TYR A 63 14.98 -25.30 -2.38
C TYR A 63 13.58 -25.02 -1.83
N GLN A 64 13.01 -25.98 -1.09
CA GLN A 64 11.71 -25.80 -0.47
C GLN A 64 11.81 -24.86 0.75
N PRO A 65 10.81 -24.00 0.98
CA PRO A 65 10.85 -23.03 2.09
C PRO A 65 10.93 -23.68 3.47
N ASP A 66 10.32 -24.85 3.66
CA ASP A 66 10.42 -25.59 4.93
C ASP A 66 11.84 -26.14 5.18
N GLU A 67 12.56 -26.58 4.13
CA GLU A 67 13.94 -27.05 4.23
C GLU A 67 14.91 -25.89 4.53
N VAL A 68 14.69 -24.73 3.90
CA VAL A 68 15.49 -23.53 4.14
C VAL A 68 15.27 -23.01 5.57
N ALA A 69 14.03 -23.06 6.06
CA ALA A 69 13.72 -22.66 7.43
C ALA A 69 14.44 -23.53 8.46
N ASP A 70 14.43 -24.85 8.27
CA ASP A 70 15.11 -25.82 9.14
C ASP A 70 16.63 -25.62 9.12
N ARG A 71 17.23 -25.47 7.92
CA ARG A 71 18.67 -25.27 7.75
C ARG A 71 19.19 -23.98 8.40
N LEU A 72 18.41 -22.91 8.34
CA LEU A 72 18.80 -21.59 8.85
C LEU A 72 18.30 -21.34 10.29
N GLY A 73 17.56 -22.27 10.88
CA GLY A 73 16.96 -22.12 12.20
C GLY A 73 15.99 -20.95 12.30
N VAL A 74 15.29 -20.63 11.20
CA VAL A 74 14.33 -19.52 11.13
C VAL A 74 12.89 -20.02 11.12
N ASP A 75 11.95 -19.11 11.38
CA ASP A 75 10.53 -19.43 11.34
C ASP A 75 10.08 -19.89 9.94
N ARG A 76 9.34 -21.00 9.89
CA ARG A 76 8.80 -21.58 8.65
C ARG A 76 7.80 -20.62 7.99
N GLY A 77 7.01 -19.90 8.77
CA GLY A 77 6.06 -18.90 8.27
C GLY A 77 6.76 -17.74 7.57
N TRP A 78 7.84 -17.24 8.16
CA TRP A 78 8.70 -16.21 7.58
C TRP A 78 9.32 -16.67 6.25
N CYS A 79 9.86 -17.89 6.21
CA CYS A 79 10.49 -18.42 5.00
C CYS A 79 9.45 -18.65 3.87
N ARG A 80 8.25 -19.12 4.21
CA ARG A 80 7.11 -19.23 3.27
C ARG A 80 6.65 -17.87 2.76
N ALA A 81 6.61 -16.85 3.61
CA ALA A 81 6.24 -15.49 3.21
C ALA A 81 7.26 -14.90 2.20
N ILE A 82 8.56 -15.18 2.36
CA ILE A 82 9.58 -14.79 1.39
C ILE A 82 9.39 -15.54 0.07
N ALA A 83 9.20 -16.87 0.12
CA ALA A 83 8.96 -17.66 -1.09
C ALA A 83 7.73 -17.17 -1.87
N ALA A 84 6.62 -16.86 -1.19
CA ALA A 84 5.43 -16.30 -1.80
C ALA A 84 5.69 -14.92 -2.44
N ARG A 85 6.48 -14.06 -1.80
CA ARG A 85 6.90 -12.76 -2.37
C ARG A 85 7.74 -12.91 -3.62
N LEU A 86 8.59 -13.94 -3.70
CA LEU A 86 9.41 -14.23 -4.88
C LEU A 86 8.55 -14.74 -6.05
N GLN A 87 7.55 -15.57 -5.77
CA GLN A 87 6.62 -16.07 -6.79
C GLN A 87 5.71 -14.96 -7.36
N GLY A 88 5.25 -14.02 -6.53
CA GLY A 88 4.43 -12.88 -6.98
C GLY A 88 5.19 -11.78 -7.72
N ARG A 89 6.52 -11.89 -7.89
CA ARG A 89 7.37 -10.95 -8.63
C ARG A 89 7.78 -11.45 -10.02
N ARG A 90 7.37 -12.66 -10.41
CA ARG A 90 7.56 -13.24 -11.75
C ARG A 90 6.35 -12.98 -12.64
#